data_AF-A0A1Q3E3H8-F1
#
_entry.id   AF-A0A1Q3E3H8-F1
#
_cell.length_a   1.000
_cell.length_b   1.000
_cell.length_c   1.000
_cell.angle_alpha   90.00
_cell.angle_beta   90.00
_cell.angle_gamma   90.00
#
_symmetry.space_group_name_H-M   'P 1'
#
loop_
_entity.id
_entity.type
_entity.pdbx_description
1 polymer ?
#
loop_
_entity_poly.entity_id
_entity_poly.type
_entity_poly.pdbx_seq_one_letter_code
_entity_poly.pdbx_strand_id
1 'polypeptide(L)'
;MSPQMDNNTKTRCDRCRKKNLKCDRAMPSCQNCEGLKECKYTLQNHSHRGIPRCATCQKYGLKCDRDMPACNQCQLQGKPSQCAYLPRRRRNAEEKITFEDDIGTTAGTILKFGFVDQNTNDYEPSQSNIQDQAPSSVSTPIRRFTTTSPSDYQGGSSSSHRDSDARSTRGSVRSGSTSSASRLQQSSNGNAIFTRSQRSLPQFSPLPSVILRTLSEKQEAEMPDREAFNKSIKVFLKTLMPEMQESASLSPATYAGVAKYLVTGEIPPHASPYLQTWMTTHRLLPGSQTHPLILIPRDPIPENLAISLQEYQADPVRYTHGDGTTLPEQSIFDRLPVQDELYDILAYAHRAHKNSNIMTDEVRQSGFAHITWPMADIFVRLCPVCAPRDSDPGESLENDD
;
A
#
# COMPACT_ATOMS: atom_id res chain seq x y z
N MET A 1 -37.64 -9.25 -33.56
CA MET A 1 -37.41 -7.85 -33.12
C MET A 1 -36.15 -7.86 -32.27
N SER A 2 -35.01 -7.46 -32.83
CA SER A 2 -33.73 -7.43 -32.10
C SER A 2 -33.74 -6.26 -31.10
N PRO A 3 -33.29 -6.46 -29.86
CA PRO A 3 -33.34 -5.41 -28.84
C PRO A 3 -32.45 -4.24 -29.26
N GLN A 4 -33.04 -3.05 -29.40
CA GLN A 4 -32.30 -1.79 -29.52
C GLN A 4 -31.58 -1.56 -28.19
N MET A 5 -30.34 -2.02 -28.10
CA MET A 5 -29.46 -1.63 -27.01
C MET A 5 -29.06 -0.17 -27.19
N ASP A 6 -29.31 0.64 -26.16
CA ASP A 6 -28.97 2.06 -26.10
C ASP A 6 -27.51 2.30 -26.53
N ASN A 7 -27.33 2.92 -27.70
CA ASN A 7 -26.01 3.21 -28.27
C ASN A 7 -25.17 4.20 -27.44
N ASN A 8 -25.70 4.72 -26.34
CA ASN A 8 -25.07 5.78 -25.55
C ASN A 8 -23.92 5.30 -24.65
N THR A 9 -23.83 4.00 -24.35
CA THR A 9 -22.75 3.40 -23.54
C THR A 9 -21.55 2.91 -24.36
N LYS A 10 -21.65 2.87 -25.70
CA LYS A 10 -20.57 2.39 -26.59
C LYS A 10 -19.42 3.40 -26.73
N THR A 11 -18.18 2.94 -26.66
CA THR A 11 -16.98 3.77 -26.81
C THR A 11 -16.84 4.30 -28.25
N ARG A 12 -16.31 5.52 -28.44
CA ARG A 12 -15.97 6.05 -29.77
C ARG A 12 -14.82 5.23 -30.37
N CYS A 13 -14.78 5.05 -31.70
CA CYS A 13 -13.63 4.40 -32.33
C CYS A 13 -12.34 5.20 -32.11
N ASP A 14 -11.20 4.52 -32.18
CA ASP A 14 -9.89 5.08 -31.84
C ASP A 14 -9.54 6.30 -32.71
N ARG A 15 -9.90 6.27 -34.00
CA ARG A 15 -9.67 7.36 -34.95
C ARG A 15 -10.49 8.60 -34.63
N CYS A 16 -11.80 8.44 -34.41
CA CYS A 16 -12.64 9.57 -34.03
C CYS A 16 -12.26 10.12 -32.66
N ARG A 17 -11.82 9.27 -31.73
CA ARG A 17 -11.28 9.71 -30.43
C ARG A 17 -10.03 10.57 -30.60
N LYS A 18 -9.02 10.07 -31.32
CA LYS A 18 -7.74 10.76 -31.56
C LYS A 18 -7.89 12.11 -32.26
N LYS A 19 -8.81 12.21 -33.22
CA LYS A 19 -9.09 13.45 -33.97
C LYS A 19 -10.21 14.30 -33.35
N ASN A 20 -10.75 13.89 -32.21
CA ASN A 20 -11.89 14.50 -31.54
C ASN A 20 -13.15 14.72 -32.43
N LEU A 21 -13.40 13.84 -33.41
CA LEU A 21 -14.53 13.89 -34.34
C LEU A 21 -15.80 13.19 -33.81
N LYS A 22 -16.99 13.66 -34.16
CA LYS A 22 -18.25 12.93 -33.85
C LYS A 22 -18.18 11.49 -34.39
N CYS A 23 -18.65 10.53 -33.62
CA CYS A 23 -18.64 9.10 -33.95
C CYS A 23 -20.02 8.54 -33.64
N ASP A 24 -20.67 7.98 -34.65
CA ASP A 24 -21.98 7.31 -34.59
C ASP A 24 -21.90 5.91 -33.97
N ARG A 25 -20.68 5.38 -33.77
CA ARG A 25 -20.37 4.11 -33.07
C ARG A 25 -20.95 2.87 -33.78
N ALA A 26 -21.22 2.98 -35.09
CA ALA A 26 -21.59 1.84 -35.91
C ALA A 26 -20.42 0.84 -36.01
N MET A 27 -20.72 -0.46 -35.86
CA MET A 27 -19.76 -1.55 -36.11
C MET A 27 -20.11 -2.21 -37.44
N PRO A 28 -19.12 -2.62 -38.26
CA PRO A 28 -17.68 -2.64 -37.96
C PRO A 28 -16.95 -1.30 -38.14
N SER A 29 -17.57 -0.30 -38.79
CA SER A 29 -16.99 1.03 -39.00
C SER A 29 -18.00 2.15 -38.78
N CYS A 30 -17.59 3.23 -38.11
CA CYS A 30 -18.39 4.44 -37.95
C CYS A 30 -18.51 5.20 -39.28
N GLN A 31 -19.59 5.94 -39.55
CA GLN A 31 -19.76 6.75 -40.79
C GLN A 31 -18.55 7.65 -41.08
N ASN A 32 -17.95 8.22 -40.04
CA ASN A 32 -16.79 9.10 -40.18
C ASN A 32 -15.47 8.37 -40.54
N CYS A 33 -15.48 7.04 -40.55
CA CYS A 33 -14.37 6.18 -40.93
C CYS A 33 -14.74 5.26 -42.11
N GLU A 34 -15.89 5.48 -42.74
CA GLU A 34 -16.33 4.71 -43.90
C GLU A 34 -15.32 4.88 -45.05
N GLY A 35 -14.94 3.78 -45.70
CA GLY A 35 -13.90 3.76 -46.75
C GLY A 35 -12.46 3.71 -46.26
N LEU A 36 -12.21 3.67 -44.94
CA LEU A 36 -10.86 3.60 -44.37
C LEU A 36 -10.66 2.26 -43.67
N LYS A 37 -9.51 1.61 -43.92
CA LYS A 37 -9.24 0.24 -43.47
C LYS A 37 -9.13 0.05 -41.95
N GLU A 38 -9.10 1.12 -41.16
CA GLU A 38 -8.85 1.04 -39.71
C GLU A 38 -9.88 1.83 -38.89
N CYS A 39 -11.02 1.19 -38.60
CA CYS A 39 -11.98 1.66 -37.59
C CYS A 39 -11.96 0.71 -36.38
N LYS A 40 -10.91 0.79 -35.57
CA LYS A 40 -10.75 -0.05 -34.37
C LYS A 40 -11.44 0.57 -33.16
N TYR A 41 -12.06 -0.27 -32.35
CA TYR A 41 -12.66 0.10 -31.06
C TYR A 41 -11.84 -0.56 -29.95
N THR A 42 -10.82 0.14 -29.45
CA THR A 42 -10.08 -0.35 -28.28
C THR A 42 -10.87 0.02 -27.02
N LEU A 43 -11.30 -1.00 -26.26
CA LEU A 43 -11.91 -0.82 -24.93
C LEU A 43 -10.92 -0.04 -24.08
N GLN A 44 -11.28 1.22 -23.77
CA GLN A 44 -10.43 2.09 -22.99
C GLN A 44 -10.42 1.55 -21.56
N ASN A 45 -9.24 1.21 -21.04
CA ASN A 45 -9.08 0.81 -19.64
C ASN A 45 -9.80 1.84 -18.76
N HIS A 46 -10.80 1.38 -18.02
CA HIS A 46 -11.70 2.22 -17.23
C HIS A 46 -11.03 2.95 -16.04
N SER A 47 -9.70 2.88 -15.96
CA SER A 47 -8.83 3.43 -14.90
C SER A 47 -8.93 4.95 -14.72
N HIS A 48 -9.69 5.67 -15.54
CA HIS A 48 -9.82 7.14 -15.48
C HIS A 48 -11.19 7.65 -15.02
N ARG A 49 -12.11 6.77 -14.58
CA ARG A 49 -13.34 7.21 -13.89
C ARG A 49 -12.97 7.84 -12.55
N GLY A 50 -13.12 9.17 -12.44
CA GLY A 50 -12.85 9.92 -11.21
C GLY A 50 -11.76 10.99 -11.34
N ILE A 51 -10.97 10.96 -12.41
CA ILE A 51 -9.95 12.00 -12.66
C ILE A 51 -10.65 13.29 -13.13
N PRO A 52 -10.40 14.46 -12.50
CA PRO A 52 -10.97 15.72 -12.95
C PRO A 52 -10.43 16.13 -14.33
N ARG A 53 -11.01 17.16 -14.95
CA ARG A 53 -10.43 17.75 -16.16
C ARG A 53 -9.09 18.39 -15.81
N CYS A 54 -8.09 18.36 -16.71
CA CYS A 54 -6.84 19.07 -16.47
C CYS A 54 -7.09 20.59 -16.35
N ALA A 55 -6.20 21.30 -15.66
CA ALA A 55 -6.32 22.72 -15.36
C ALA A 55 -6.48 23.58 -16.63
N THR A 56 -5.76 23.26 -17.70
CA THR A 56 -5.86 23.97 -18.99
C THR A 56 -7.23 23.82 -19.62
N CYS A 57 -7.72 22.58 -19.79
CA CYS A 57 -9.03 22.35 -20.39
C CYS A 57 -10.16 22.91 -19.52
N GLN A 58 -10.00 22.89 -18.19
CA GLN A 58 -10.95 23.51 -17.28
C GLN A 58 -10.96 25.04 -17.44
N LYS A 59 -9.78 25.68 -17.50
CA LYS A 59 -9.62 27.13 -17.69
C LYS A 59 -10.24 27.62 -19.00
N TYR A 60 -10.07 26.87 -20.08
CA TYR A 60 -10.53 27.26 -21.43
C TYR A 60 -11.87 26.63 -21.85
N GLY A 61 -12.56 25.91 -20.96
CA GLY A 61 -13.85 25.29 -21.28
C GLY A 61 -13.79 24.17 -22.33
N LEU A 62 -12.62 23.54 -22.52
CA LEU A 62 -12.41 22.51 -23.54
C LEU A 62 -12.82 21.11 -23.03
N LYS A 63 -13.09 20.20 -23.98
CA LYS A 63 -13.26 18.77 -23.66
C LYS A 63 -11.90 18.17 -23.33
N CYS A 64 -11.80 17.53 -22.17
CA CYS A 64 -10.60 16.84 -21.69
C CYS A 64 -10.85 15.34 -21.72
N ASP A 65 -10.03 14.64 -22.48
CA ASP A 65 -10.02 13.19 -22.68
C ASP A 65 -9.35 12.42 -21.52
N ARG A 66 -8.70 13.12 -20.59
CA ARG A 66 -8.12 12.58 -19.35
C ARG A 66 -6.93 11.62 -19.53
N ASP A 67 -6.36 11.58 -20.73
CA ASP A 67 -5.13 10.82 -20.98
C ASP A 67 -3.96 11.44 -20.21
N MET A 68 -3.10 10.58 -19.64
CA MET A 68 -1.86 10.95 -18.94
C MET A 68 -0.65 10.56 -19.80
N PRO A 69 0.46 11.31 -19.77
CA PRO A 69 0.76 12.44 -18.87
C PRO A 69 0.09 13.77 -19.27
N ALA A 70 -0.34 13.92 -20.53
CA ALA A 70 -1.06 15.09 -21.02
C ALA A 70 -2.25 14.65 -21.87
N CYS A 71 -3.36 15.39 -21.77
CA CYS A 71 -4.56 15.12 -22.56
C CYS A 71 -4.32 15.44 -24.06
N ASN A 72 -4.97 14.71 -24.97
CA ASN A 72 -4.85 14.91 -26.41
C ASN A 72 -5.19 16.35 -26.80
N GLN A 73 -6.14 16.98 -26.12
CA GLN A 73 -6.52 18.38 -26.41
C GLN A 73 -5.38 19.37 -26.12
N CYS A 74 -4.65 19.21 -25.01
CA CYS A 74 -3.48 20.04 -24.70
C CYS A 74 -2.30 19.74 -25.63
N GLN A 75 -2.16 18.47 -26.04
CA GLN A 75 -1.15 18.06 -27.00
C GLN A 75 -1.40 18.68 -28.38
N LEU A 76 -2.65 18.69 -28.86
CA LEU A 76 -3.05 19.31 -30.12
C LEU A 76 -2.86 20.84 -30.13
N GLN A 77 -2.92 21.50 -28.97
CA GLN A 77 -2.63 22.93 -28.85
C GLN A 77 -1.12 23.25 -28.75
N GLY A 78 -0.25 22.23 -28.80
CA GLY A 78 1.20 22.42 -28.67
C GLY A 78 1.63 22.85 -27.26
N LYS A 79 0.78 22.63 -26.24
CA LYS A 79 1.06 23.00 -24.84
C LYS A 79 0.95 21.80 -23.89
N PRO A 80 1.65 20.68 -24.14
CA PRO A 80 1.56 19.49 -23.30
C PRO A 80 2.08 19.74 -21.87
N SER A 81 3.10 20.59 -21.71
CA SER A 81 3.70 20.92 -20.40
C SER A 81 2.78 21.69 -19.46
N GLN A 82 1.72 22.31 -19.98
CA GLN A 82 0.74 23.03 -19.17
C GLN A 82 -0.42 22.13 -18.72
N CYS A 83 -0.49 20.89 -19.22
CA CYS A 83 -1.55 19.94 -18.90
C CYS A 83 -1.33 19.30 -17.53
N ALA A 84 -1.83 19.92 -16.47
CA ALA A 84 -1.75 19.39 -15.12
C ALA A 84 -3.12 18.92 -14.61
N TYR A 85 -3.19 17.69 -14.09
CA TYR A 85 -4.37 17.19 -13.36
C TYR A 85 -4.20 17.49 -11.88
N LEU A 86 -5.00 18.42 -11.35
CA LEU A 86 -4.99 18.72 -9.92
C LEU A 86 -5.95 17.76 -9.20
N PRO A 87 -5.55 17.14 -8.08
CA PRO A 87 -6.47 16.36 -7.24
C PRO A 87 -7.69 17.21 -6.89
N ARG A 88 -8.89 16.65 -7.06
CA ARG A 88 -10.13 17.37 -6.73
C ARG A 88 -10.13 17.65 -5.23
N ARG A 89 -9.82 18.90 -4.84
CA ARG A 89 -9.91 19.38 -3.45
C ARG A 89 -11.35 19.12 -2.98
N ARG A 90 -11.54 18.16 -2.06
CA ARG A 90 -12.85 17.83 -1.50
C ARG A 90 -13.31 19.08 -0.75
N ARG A 91 -14.39 19.73 -1.19
CA ARG A 91 -14.99 20.89 -0.51
C ARG A 91 -15.81 20.45 0.73
N ASN A 92 -15.21 19.63 1.59
CA ASN A 92 -15.80 19.26 2.87
C ASN A 92 -14.88 19.74 3.99
N ALA A 93 -14.69 21.06 4.04
CA ALA A 93 -14.26 21.81 5.20
C ALA A 93 -14.60 23.26 4.87
N GLU A 94 -15.56 23.82 5.59
CA GLU A 94 -16.00 25.20 5.47
C GLU A 94 -14.91 26.14 5.98
N GLU A 95 -13.85 26.32 5.21
CA GLU A 95 -12.97 27.47 5.34
C GLU A 95 -13.37 28.50 4.29
N LYS A 96 -14.21 29.42 4.74
CA LYS A 96 -14.52 30.67 4.05
C LYS A 96 -13.28 31.58 4.14
N ILE A 97 -12.22 31.22 3.43
CA ILE A 97 -11.07 32.11 3.23
C ILE A 97 -11.50 33.17 2.23
N THR A 98 -11.75 34.37 2.73
CA THR A 98 -11.79 35.60 1.94
C THR A 98 -10.47 35.75 1.22
N PHE A 99 -10.54 35.78 -0.11
CA PHE A 99 -9.39 35.82 -1.00
C PHE A 99 -9.05 37.28 -1.30
N GLU A 100 -8.40 37.97 -0.37
CA GLU A 100 -7.67 39.21 -0.63
C GLU A 100 -6.35 39.15 0.17
N ASP A 101 -5.25 39.38 -0.55
CA ASP A 101 -3.87 39.63 -0.11
C ASP A 101 -3.12 38.54 0.67
N ASP A 102 -2.29 37.76 -0.05
CA ASP A 102 -0.85 37.69 0.23
C ASP A 102 -0.12 36.79 -0.79
N ILE A 103 0.55 37.42 -1.76
CA ILE A 103 1.69 36.81 -2.47
C ILE A 103 2.93 37.29 -1.72
N GLY A 104 3.26 36.57 -0.65
CA GLY A 104 4.46 36.78 0.15
C GLY A 104 5.18 35.45 0.34
N THR A 105 6.25 35.27 -0.41
CA THR A 105 7.21 34.17 -0.38
C THR A 105 7.53 33.70 1.05
N THR A 106 7.15 32.46 1.41
CA THR A 106 7.76 31.76 2.55
C THR A 106 8.00 30.30 2.21
N ALA A 107 9.28 29.95 2.22
CA ALA A 107 9.79 28.61 2.05
C ALA A 107 9.22 27.69 3.13
N GLY A 108 8.84 26.48 2.71
CA GLY A 108 8.22 25.47 3.55
C GLY A 108 9.06 25.12 4.78
N THR A 109 8.39 25.10 5.92
CA THR A 109 8.85 24.56 7.19
C THR A 109 9.14 23.07 7.04
N ILE A 110 10.42 22.71 6.92
CA ILE A 110 10.91 21.36 7.14
C ILE A 110 10.94 21.14 8.65
N LEU A 111 10.21 20.13 9.13
CA LEU A 111 10.28 19.63 10.51
C LEU A 111 11.71 19.14 10.79
N LYS A 112 12.51 19.99 11.45
CA LYS A 112 13.87 19.68 11.90
C LYS A 112 13.75 19.10 13.32
N PHE A 113 13.78 17.77 13.44
CA PHE A 113 13.97 17.10 14.72
C PHE A 113 15.42 17.31 15.17
N GLY A 114 15.59 17.69 16.44
CA GLY A 114 16.82 18.22 17.01
C GLY A 114 18.00 17.24 16.97
N PHE A 115 19.12 17.71 16.43
CA PHE A 115 20.44 17.25 16.80
C PHE A 115 20.97 18.15 17.92
N VAL A 116 21.59 17.53 18.92
CA VAL A 116 22.37 18.22 19.96
C VAL A 116 23.69 18.65 19.31
N ASP A 117 23.84 19.93 19.02
CA ASP A 117 25.12 20.51 18.61
C ASP A 117 26.00 20.73 19.86
N GLN A 118 27.16 20.06 19.89
CA GLN A 118 28.23 20.37 20.83
C GLN A 118 29.04 21.56 20.33
N ASN A 119 29.18 22.55 21.20
CA ASN A 119 30.03 23.73 21.15
C ASN A 119 31.38 23.57 20.45
N THR A 120 31.78 24.59 19.68
CA THR A 120 33.11 25.21 19.81
C THR A 120 33.19 26.60 19.12
N ASN A 121 33.30 27.61 19.98
CA ASN A 121 34.06 28.87 19.94
C ASN A 121 33.98 29.89 18.78
N ASP A 122 33.57 31.10 19.20
CA ASP A 122 34.19 32.43 19.00
C ASP A 122 34.61 32.90 17.60
N TYR A 123 33.80 33.81 17.02
CA TYR A 123 34.32 35.00 16.33
C TYR A 123 33.21 36.07 16.12
N GLU A 124 33.32 37.20 16.82
CA GLU A 124 32.77 38.52 16.43
C GLU A 124 33.61 39.11 15.27
N PRO A 125 33.23 40.15 14.48
CA PRO A 125 32.41 41.31 14.88
C PRO A 125 31.55 42.00 13.78
N SER A 126 30.90 43.09 14.21
CA SER A 126 30.69 44.36 13.49
C SER A 126 29.31 44.69 12.85
N GLN A 127 28.75 45.75 13.42
CA GLN A 127 27.59 46.54 13.01
C GLN A 127 27.86 47.43 11.79
N SER A 128 26.82 47.71 10.99
CA SER A 128 26.67 49.01 10.33
C SER A 128 25.20 49.35 10.03
N ASN A 129 24.81 50.54 10.49
CA ASN A 129 23.60 51.30 10.15
C ASN A 129 23.55 51.64 8.65
N ILE A 130 22.37 51.63 8.03
CA ILE A 130 21.93 52.69 7.09
C ILE A 130 20.42 52.91 7.25
N GLN A 131 20.09 54.19 7.36
CA GLN A 131 18.82 54.87 7.50
C GLN A 131 18.42 55.42 6.12
N ASP A 132 17.15 55.36 5.69
CA ASP A 132 16.53 56.45 4.90
C ASP A 132 15.02 56.26 4.58
N GLN A 133 14.25 57.20 5.13
CA GLN A 133 13.21 58.09 4.58
C GLN A 133 12.11 57.65 3.57
N ALA A 134 10.92 58.17 3.87
CA ALA A 134 9.57 58.10 3.26
C ALA A 134 9.46 58.79 1.86
N PRO A 135 8.30 58.94 1.13
CA PRO A 135 6.93 59.21 1.64
C PRO A 135 5.67 58.69 0.87
N SER A 136 4.57 58.65 1.61
CA SER A 136 3.15 59.01 1.35
C SER A 136 2.49 58.92 -0.05
N SER A 137 1.31 58.29 -0.14
CA SER A 137 0.10 58.86 -0.81
C SER A 137 -1.18 58.04 -0.53
N VAL A 138 -2.17 58.64 0.16
CA VAL A 138 -3.49 59.15 -0.32
C VAL A 138 -4.57 58.09 -0.56
N SER A 139 -5.56 58.08 0.34
CA SER A 139 -6.81 57.31 0.31
C SER A 139 -7.91 58.02 -0.48
N THR A 140 -8.81 57.24 -1.11
CA THR A 140 -10.19 57.67 -1.46
C THR A 140 -11.18 56.52 -1.18
N PRO A 141 -12.42 56.78 -0.71
CA PRO A 141 -13.39 55.75 -0.36
C PRO A 141 -14.53 55.66 -1.39
N ILE A 142 -14.98 54.44 -1.74
CA ILE A 142 -16.24 54.24 -2.47
C ILE A 142 -17.12 53.18 -1.79
N ARG A 143 -18.41 53.54 -1.75
CA ARG A 143 -19.55 53.01 -1.01
C ARG A 143 -19.88 51.53 -1.26
N ARG A 144 -20.24 50.84 -0.17
CA ARG A 144 -20.95 49.55 -0.17
C ARG A 144 -22.44 49.76 -0.44
N PHE A 145 -23.00 48.98 -1.37
CA PHE A 145 -24.44 48.73 -1.45
C PHE A 145 -24.75 47.36 -0.85
N THR A 146 -25.60 47.36 0.16
CA THR A 146 -26.32 46.22 0.71
C THR A 146 -27.35 45.70 -0.29
N THR A 147 -27.38 44.40 -0.55
CA THR A 147 -28.60 43.70 -0.99
C THR A 147 -28.78 42.41 -0.21
N THR A 148 -29.98 42.33 0.34
CA THR A 148 -30.62 41.29 1.14
C THR A 148 -30.76 39.96 0.38
N SER A 149 -30.62 38.85 1.10
CA SER A 149 -31.07 37.52 0.66
C SER A 149 -32.02 36.95 1.72
N PRO A 150 -33.22 36.48 1.34
CA PRO A 150 -34.13 35.84 2.27
C PRO A 150 -34.11 34.31 2.16
N SER A 151 -34.38 33.69 3.32
CA SER A 151 -35.19 32.48 3.53
C SER A 151 -34.59 31.09 3.35
N ASP A 152 -34.36 30.46 4.50
CA ASP A 152 -35.06 29.27 5.02
C ASP A 152 -35.39 28.13 4.05
N TYR A 153 -34.79 26.96 4.31
CA TYR A 153 -35.53 25.68 4.29
C TYR A 153 -34.99 24.74 5.36
N GLN A 154 -35.89 24.33 6.24
CA GLN A 154 -35.76 23.29 7.25
C GLN A 154 -35.76 21.88 6.61
N GLY A 155 -35.21 20.92 7.35
CA GLY A 155 -35.85 19.61 7.50
C GLY A 155 -34.96 18.40 7.24
N GLY A 156 -34.91 17.49 8.23
CA GLY A 156 -34.66 16.07 7.96
C GLY A 156 -33.75 15.32 8.92
N SER A 157 -34.07 15.30 10.21
CA SER A 157 -33.55 14.29 11.15
C SER A 157 -34.08 12.89 10.78
N SER A 158 -33.23 11.87 10.90
CA SER A 158 -33.67 10.47 10.97
C SER A 158 -32.68 9.67 11.83
N SER A 159 -33.03 9.53 13.11
CA SER A 159 -32.48 8.56 14.04
C SER A 159 -33.10 7.19 13.78
N SER A 160 -32.33 6.12 13.85
CA SER A 160 -32.89 4.79 14.08
C SER A 160 -32.12 4.09 15.21
N HIS A 161 -32.84 3.95 16.32
CA HIS A 161 -32.60 3.00 17.40
C HIS A 161 -32.70 1.57 16.87
N ARG A 162 -31.84 0.67 17.36
CA ARG A 162 -32.23 -0.72 17.63
C ARG A 162 -31.63 -1.17 18.97
N ASP A 163 -32.53 -1.33 19.91
CA ASP A 163 -32.36 -1.98 21.20
C ASP A 163 -32.06 -3.48 21.06
N SER A 164 -31.12 -3.92 21.90
CA SER A 164 -31.25 -4.97 22.92
C SER A 164 -32.30 -6.07 22.69
N ASP A 165 -31.85 -7.33 22.72
CA ASP A 165 -32.48 -8.30 23.63
C ASP A 165 -31.53 -9.39 24.10
N ALA A 166 -31.53 -9.56 25.41
CA ALA A 166 -30.80 -10.55 26.17
C ALA A 166 -31.58 -11.86 26.24
N ARG A 167 -30.91 -13.01 26.16
CA ARG A 167 -31.45 -14.24 26.75
C ARG A 167 -30.37 -15.08 27.41
N SER A 168 -30.40 -14.94 28.73
CA SER A 168 -29.86 -15.82 29.75
C SER A 168 -30.35 -17.26 29.57
N THR A 169 -29.42 -18.23 29.65
CA THR A 169 -29.75 -19.58 30.15
C THR A 169 -28.64 -20.06 31.08
N ARG A 170 -29.01 -20.17 32.36
CA ARG A 170 -28.24 -20.78 33.45
C ARG A 170 -28.27 -22.32 33.35
N GLY A 171 -27.25 -22.94 33.95
CA GLY A 171 -27.19 -24.35 34.33
C GLY A 171 -25.98 -25.02 33.68
N SER A 172 -25.11 -25.78 34.35
CA SER A 172 -25.25 -26.47 35.62
C SER A 172 -23.86 -26.84 36.16
N VAL A 173 -23.77 -26.89 37.48
CA VAL A 173 -22.63 -27.33 38.27
C VAL A 173 -22.46 -28.84 38.12
N ARG A 174 -21.23 -29.32 37.87
CA ARG A 174 -20.83 -30.66 38.30
C ARG A 174 -19.32 -30.77 38.47
N SER A 175 -18.93 -30.78 39.73
CA SER A 175 -17.66 -31.28 40.23
C SER A 175 -17.52 -32.78 39.93
N GLY A 176 -16.35 -33.19 39.47
CA GLY A 176 -16.00 -34.59 39.25
C GLY A 176 -14.48 -34.74 39.24
N SER A 177 -13.90 -34.94 40.42
CA SER A 177 -12.53 -35.42 40.60
C SER A 177 -12.50 -36.92 40.31
N THR A 178 -11.71 -37.35 39.33
CA THR A 178 -11.17 -38.72 39.28
C THR A 178 -9.78 -38.71 38.65
N SER A 179 -8.88 -39.38 39.35
CA SER A 179 -7.46 -39.49 39.15
C SER A 179 -7.05 -40.32 37.94
N SER A 180 -5.87 -40.00 37.41
CA SER A 180 -4.78 -40.90 37.03
C SER A 180 -5.13 -42.26 36.40
N ALA A 181 -4.90 -42.39 35.09
CA ALA A 181 -4.39 -43.62 34.50
C ALA A 181 -3.55 -43.29 33.25
N SER A 182 -2.25 -43.50 33.39
CA SER A 182 -1.26 -43.48 32.32
C SER A 182 -1.64 -44.48 31.23
N ARG A 183 -1.78 -44.01 29.99
CA ARG A 183 -1.82 -44.88 28.81
C ARG A 183 -0.69 -44.49 27.87
N LEU A 184 0.42 -45.22 28.01
CA LEU A 184 1.45 -45.33 27.00
C LEU A 184 0.80 -45.93 25.75
N GLN A 185 0.57 -45.09 24.73
CA GLN A 185 0.47 -45.57 23.35
C GLN A 185 1.67 -45.03 22.58
N GLN A 186 2.71 -45.85 22.60
CA GLN A 186 3.70 -45.94 21.54
C GLN A 186 2.95 -46.23 20.23
N SER A 187 2.90 -45.24 19.34
CA SER A 187 2.58 -45.42 17.92
C SER A 187 3.73 -44.81 17.13
N SER A 188 4.72 -45.66 16.88
CA SER A 188 5.71 -45.50 15.82
C SER A 188 4.99 -45.48 14.46
N ASN A 189 4.92 -44.32 13.83
CA ASN A 189 4.88 -44.19 12.37
C ASN A 189 5.51 -42.84 12.02
N GLY A 190 6.75 -42.91 11.52
CA GLY A 190 7.49 -41.75 11.04
C GLY A 190 6.78 -41.10 9.86
N ASN A 191 6.54 -39.79 9.97
CA ASN A 191 6.49 -38.79 8.89
C ASN A 191 5.96 -37.45 9.46
N ALA A 192 6.59 -36.96 10.52
CA ALA A 192 6.43 -35.58 10.98
C ALA A 192 7.83 -35.03 11.31
N ILE A 193 8.73 -35.08 10.33
CA ILE A 193 10.06 -34.46 10.41
C ILE A 193 9.95 -32.99 9.98
N PHE A 194 8.95 -32.26 10.48
CA PHE A 194 9.21 -30.85 10.78
C PHE A 194 9.89 -30.82 12.13
N THR A 195 11.19 -31.05 12.13
CA THR A 195 12.02 -30.55 13.21
C THR A 195 11.77 -29.04 13.30
N ARG A 196 10.95 -28.68 14.29
CA ARG A 196 10.65 -27.33 14.78
C ARG A 196 11.92 -26.44 14.89
N SER A 197 13.09 -27.07 14.97
CA SER A 197 14.41 -26.48 15.12
C SER A 197 14.87 -25.47 14.06
N GLN A 198 14.26 -25.40 12.87
CA GLN A 198 14.73 -24.47 11.82
C GLN A 198 13.81 -23.28 11.54
N ARG A 199 12.59 -23.24 12.08
CA ARG A 199 11.63 -22.15 11.77
C ARG A 199 11.80 -20.91 12.64
N SER A 200 12.45 -21.04 13.80
CA SER A 200 12.76 -19.90 14.66
C SER A 200 14.27 -19.79 14.81
N LEU A 201 14.87 -18.84 14.12
CA LEU A 201 16.17 -18.34 14.53
C LEU A 201 15.96 -17.67 15.90
N PRO A 202 16.54 -18.21 17.00
CA PRO A 202 16.25 -17.74 18.35
C PRO A 202 16.63 -16.27 18.58
N GLN A 203 17.41 -15.70 17.66
CA GLN A 203 17.86 -14.32 17.68
C GLN A 203 16.84 -13.31 17.13
N PHE A 204 15.74 -13.73 16.50
CA PHE A 204 14.73 -12.82 15.93
C PHE A 204 13.36 -12.99 16.59
N SER A 205 12.52 -11.95 16.47
CA SER A 205 11.12 -12.04 16.92
C SER A 205 10.40 -13.17 16.15
N PRO A 206 9.70 -14.10 16.80
CA PRO A 206 9.02 -15.18 16.10
C PRO A 206 7.85 -14.67 15.26
N LEU A 207 7.47 -15.41 14.20
CA LEU A 207 6.22 -15.14 13.48
C LEU A 207 4.99 -15.25 14.40
N PRO A 208 3.87 -14.59 14.06
CA PRO A 208 2.59 -14.75 14.75
C PRO A 208 2.24 -16.23 15.03
N SER A 209 1.75 -16.53 16.23
CA SER A 209 1.46 -17.91 16.66
C SER A 209 0.41 -18.59 15.78
N VAL A 210 -0.56 -17.83 15.27
CA VAL A 210 -1.55 -18.29 14.29
C VAL A 210 -0.92 -18.78 12.99
N ILE A 211 0.13 -18.10 12.51
CA ILE A 211 0.88 -18.52 11.31
C ILE A 211 1.61 -19.83 11.61
N LEU A 212 2.35 -19.87 12.72
CA LEU A 212 3.10 -21.05 13.12
C LEU A 212 2.20 -22.27 13.35
N ARG A 213 1.03 -22.09 13.99
CA ARG A 213 0.03 -23.15 14.18
C ARG A 213 -0.54 -23.64 12.86
N THR A 214 -0.97 -22.72 11.99
CA THR A 214 -1.52 -23.06 10.67
C THR A 214 -0.50 -23.83 9.82
N LEU A 215 0.77 -23.41 9.84
CA LEU A 215 1.86 -24.08 9.14
C LEU A 215 2.29 -25.41 9.78
N SER A 216 1.83 -25.71 11.00
CA SER A 216 2.06 -27.01 11.65
C SER A 216 0.97 -28.02 11.32
N GLU A 217 -0.23 -27.55 10.97
CA GLU A 217 -1.37 -28.38 10.57
C GLU A 217 -1.34 -28.73 9.07
N LYS A 218 -0.68 -27.89 8.26
CA LYS A 218 -0.57 -28.02 6.82
C LYS A 218 0.41 -29.13 6.39
N GLN A 219 0.03 -29.91 5.38
CA GLN A 219 0.87 -30.96 4.80
C GLN A 219 1.97 -30.38 3.90
N GLU A 220 3.21 -30.81 4.12
CA GLU A 220 4.40 -30.37 3.34
C GLU A 220 4.28 -30.60 1.84
N ALA A 221 3.65 -31.72 1.46
CA ALA A 221 3.55 -32.14 0.06
C ALA A 221 2.74 -31.18 -0.83
N GLU A 222 1.93 -30.29 -0.24
CA GLU A 222 1.15 -29.29 -0.97
C GLU A 222 1.94 -28.00 -1.24
N MET A 223 3.09 -27.81 -0.61
CA MET A 223 3.85 -26.56 -0.65
C MET A 223 5.09 -26.66 -1.54
N PRO A 224 5.60 -25.53 -2.07
CA PRO A 224 6.90 -25.50 -2.74
C PRO A 224 8.01 -26.02 -1.83
N ASP A 225 9.00 -26.69 -2.41
CA ASP A 225 10.23 -27.01 -1.69
C ASP A 225 10.94 -25.72 -1.20
N ARG A 226 11.32 -25.71 0.08
CA ARG A 226 11.90 -24.51 0.72
C ARG A 226 13.25 -24.15 0.11
N GLU A 227 14.07 -25.14 -0.21
CA GLU A 227 15.39 -24.89 -0.82
C GLU A 227 15.26 -24.35 -2.23
N ALA A 228 14.34 -24.91 -3.03
CA ALA A 228 14.02 -24.44 -4.38
C ALA A 228 13.51 -22.99 -4.36
N PHE A 229 12.64 -22.64 -3.41
CA PHE A 229 12.19 -21.26 -3.20
C PHE A 229 13.35 -20.35 -2.81
N ASN A 230 14.14 -20.73 -1.80
CA ASN A 230 15.29 -19.95 -1.33
C ASN A 230 16.35 -19.73 -2.42
N LYS A 231 16.54 -20.71 -3.31
CA LYS A 231 17.40 -20.56 -4.49
C LYS A 231 16.81 -19.56 -5.48
N SER A 232 15.52 -19.69 -5.80
CA SER A 232 14.84 -18.84 -6.77
C SER A 232 14.74 -17.39 -6.31
N ILE A 233 14.44 -17.14 -5.02
CA ILE A 233 14.42 -15.78 -4.46
C ILE A 233 15.80 -15.15 -4.48
N LYS A 234 16.88 -15.91 -4.18
CA LYS A 234 18.26 -15.40 -4.29
C LYS A 234 18.63 -15.03 -5.72
N VAL A 235 18.20 -15.81 -6.71
CA VAL A 235 18.39 -15.47 -8.14
C VAL A 235 17.64 -14.18 -8.47
N PHE A 236 16.35 -14.09 -8.09
CA PHE A 236 15.54 -12.90 -8.31
C PHE A 236 16.16 -11.65 -7.68
N LEU A 237 16.56 -11.70 -6.41
CA LEU A 237 17.18 -10.57 -5.72
C LEU A 237 18.44 -10.08 -6.43
N LYS A 238 19.26 -10.99 -6.99
CA LYS A 238 20.44 -10.62 -7.78
C LYS A 238 20.12 -9.94 -9.12
N THR A 239 18.90 -10.07 -9.63
CA THR A 239 18.46 -9.37 -10.87
C THR A 239 17.99 -7.94 -10.61
N LEU A 240 17.74 -7.57 -9.34
CA LEU A 240 17.35 -6.21 -8.99
C LEU A 240 18.55 -5.26 -9.11
N MET A 241 18.28 -3.97 -9.25
CA MET A 241 19.34 -2.94 -9.18
C MET A 241 20.07 -3.03 -7.82
N PRO A 242 21.40 -2.82 -7.76
CA PRO A 242 22.20 -2.97 -6.53
C PRO A 242 21.57 -2.31 -5.30
N GLU A 243 21.02 -1.11 -5.50
CA GLU A 243 20.28 -0.35 -4.51
C GLU A 243 19.10 -1.16 -3.94
N MET A 244 18.24 -1.68 -4.82
CA MET A 244 17.08 -2.46 -4.42
C MET A 244 17.44 -3.81 -3.79
N GLN A 245 18.61 -4.40 -4.12
CA GLN A 245 19.02 -5.69 -3.54
C GLN A 245 19.14 -5.60 -2.03
N GLU A 246 19.67 -4.49 -1.51
CA GLU A 246 19.93 -4.31 -0.09
C GLU A 246 18.67 -4.04 0.74
N SER A 247 17.59 -3.53 0.12
CA SER A 247 16.35 -3.13 0.81
C SER A 247 15.13 -4.01 0.49
N ALA A 248 15.19 -4.82 -0.57
CA ALA A 248 14.08 -5.69 -0.96
C ALA A 248 13.87 -6.84 0.04
N SER A 249 14.95 -7.42 0.58
CA SER A 249 14.89 -8.52 1.52
C SER A 249 16.16 -8.54 2.37
N LEU A 250 16.03 -8.20 3.66
CA LEU A 250 17.19 -8.11 4.55
C LEU A 250 17.67 -9.50 4.97
N SER A 251 18.94 -9.79 4.71
CA SER A 251 19.60 -10.95 5.30
C SER A 251 19.55 -10.88 6.84
N PRO A 252 19.65 -12.01 7.57
CA PRO A 252 19.70 -12.00 9.03
C PRO A 252 20.70 -10.99 9.62
N ALA A 253 21.92 -10.94 9.09
CA ALA A 253 22.96 -10.03 9.57
C ALA A 253 22.61 -8.56 9.31
N THR A 254 22.14 -8.25 8.09
CA THR A 254 21.71 -6.89 7.72
C THR A 254 20.51 -6.46 8.57
N TYR A 255 19.52 -7.33 8.74
CA TYR A 255 18.32 -7.07 9.54
C TYR A 255 18.67 -6.75 11.00
N ALA A 256 19.52 -7.56 11.63
CA ALA A 256 19.99 -7.32 12.99
C ALA A 256 20.75 -5.99 13.11
N GLY A 257 21.59 -5.65 12.11
CA GLY A 257 22.27 -4.36 12.04
C GLY A 257 21.29 -3.18 11.97
N VAL A 258 20.32 -3.24 11.06
CA VAL A 258 19.27 -2.21 10.92
C VAL A 258 18.47 -2.08 12.23
N ALA A 259 18.04 -3.19 12.82
CA ALA A 259 17.31 -3.17 14.08
C ALA A 259 18.13 -2.54 15.22
N LYS A 260 19.43 -2.87 15.31
CA LYS A 260 20.34 -2.24 16.27
C LYS A 260 20.46 -0.74 16.03
N TYR A 261 20.64 -0.31 14.78
CA TYR A 261 20.69 1.10 14.40
C TYR A 261 19.43 1.86 14.84
N LEU A 262 18.24 1.28 14.67
CA LEU A 262 16.99 1.91 15.09
C LEU A 262 16.87 2.09 16.61
N VAL A 263 17.57 1.27 17.40
CA VAL A 263 17.58 1.36 18.86
C VAL A 263 18.71 2.27 19.38
N THR A 264 19.92 2.14 18.84
CA THR A 264 21.13 2.80 19.37
C THR A 264 21.56 4.03 18.59
N GLY A 265 21.08 4.21 17.36
CA GLY A 265 21.58 5.21 16.41
C GLY A 265 22.93 4.86 15.78
N GLU A 266 23.55 3.73 16.14
CA GLU A 266 24.86 3.32 15.61
C GLU A 266 24.69 2.73 14.20
N ILE A 267 25.33 3.35 13.21
CA ILE A 267 25.28 2.89 11.81
C ILE A 267 25.95 1.51 11.72
N PRO A 268 25.34 0.50 11.06
CA PRO A 268 25.95 -0.81 10.91
C PRO A 268 27.27 -0.71 10.15
N PRO A 269 28.34 -1.42 10.56
CA PRO A 269 29.68 -1.26 9.99
C PRO A 269 29.76 -1.59 8.49
N HIS A 270 28.80 -2.37 7.98
CA HIS A 270 28.72 -2.76 6.58
C HIS A 270 27.51 -2.15 5.84
N ALA A 271 26.88 -1.11 6.41
CA ALA A 271 25.77 -0.44 5.75
C ALA A 271 26.28 0.47 4.62
N SER A 272 25.86 0.17 3.38
CA SER A 272 26.14 1.03 2.24
C SER A 272 25.48 2.42 2.42
N PRO A 273 25.94 3.46 1.71
CA PRO A 273 25.27 4.77 1.70
C PRO A 273 23.80 4.69 1.27
N TYR A 274 23.47 3.73 0.39
CA TYR A 274 22.10 3.50 -0.03
C TYR A 274 21.24 2.96 1.11
N LEU A 275 21.72 1.93 1.83
CA LEU A 275 20.99 1.37 2.97
C LEU A 275 20.77 2.42 4.06
N GLN A 276 21.77 3.27 4.32
CA GLN A 276 21.63 4.40 5.25
C GLN A 276 20.53 5.38 4.83
N THR A 277 20.52 5.77 3.55
CA THR A 277 19.47 6.64 2.99
C THR A 277 18.10 5.98 3.08
N TRP A 278 18.02 4.68 2.78
CA TRP A 278 16.79 3.90 2.87
C TRP A 278 16.24 3.87 4.31
N MET A 279 17.10 3.58 5.31
CA MET A 279 16.72 3.51 6.73
C MET A 279 16.14 4.84 7.25
N THR A 280 16.74 5.97 6.86
CA THR A 280 16.28 7.31 7.29
C THR A 280 15.00 7.75 6.60
N THR A 281 14.72 7.24 5.39
CA THR A 281 13.59 7.67 4.57
C THR A 281 12.30 6.88 4.87
N HIS A 282 12.40 5.57 5.15
CA HIS A 282 11.25 4.65 5.21
C HIS A 282 10.53 4.61 6.57
N ARG A 283 10.79 5.60 7.45
CA ARG A 283 10.15 5.72 8.79
C ARG A 283 10.17 4.41 9.59
N LEU A 284 11.28 3.68 9.53
CA LEU A 284 11.44 2.42 10.24
C LEU A 284 11.46 2.68 11.75
N LEU A 285 10.81 1.81 12.51
CA LEU A 285 10.70 1.92 13.97
C LEU A 285 11.17 0.62 14.65
N PRO A 286 11.82 0.70 15.82
CA PRO A 286 12.16 -0.48 16.60
C PRO A 286 10.89 -1.04 17.27
N GLY A 287 10.54 -2.29 16.97
CA GLY A 287 9.36 -2.94 17.53
C GLY A 287 9.59 -3.67 18.85
N SER A 288 10.84 -3.97 19.19
CA SER A 288 11.21 -4.62 20.45
C SER A 288 12.63 -4.24 20.87
N GLN A 289 12.86 -4.17 22.17
CA GLN A 289 14.18 -3.94 22.76
C GLN A 289 14.95 -5.24 22.99
N THR A 290 14.25 -6.38 23.09
CA THR A 290 14.84 -7.68 23.44
C THR A 290 15.19 -8.51 22.22
N HIS A 291 14.42 -8.37 21.15
CA HIS A 291 14.61 -9.11 19.91
C HIS A 291 14.58 -8.11 18.74
N PRO A 292 15.43 -8.27 17.72
CA PRO A 292 15.34 -7.48 16.49
C PRO A 292 13.95 -7.65 15.87
N LEU A 293 13.22 -6.55 15.82
CA LEU A 293 11.92 -6.42 15.18
C LEU A 293 11.85 -5.02 14.58
N ILE A 294 11.61 -4.93 13.27
CA ILE A 294 11.50 -3.67 12.54
C ILE A 294 10.04 -3.49 12.14
N LEU A 295 9.48 -2.33 12.49
CA LEU A 295 8.11 -1.93 12.18
C LEU A 295 8.10 -0.77 11.17
N ILE A 296 7.05 -0.73 10.36
CA ILE A 296 6.78 0.31 9.37
C ILE A 296 5.35 0.83 9.61
N PRO A 297 5.14 2.11 9.89
CA PRO A 297 3.80 2.68 10.03
C PRO A 297 2.99 2.52 8.73
N ARG A 298 1.73 2.11 8.83
CA ARG A 298 0.80 2.10 7.69
C ARG A 298 0.30 3.50 7.38
N ASP A 299 -0.06 3.72 6.12
CA ASP A 299 -0.76 4.93 5.68
C ASP A 299 -2.29 4.80 5.85
N PRO A 300 -2.99 5.86 6.30
CA PRO A 300 -2.43 7.12 6.79
C PRO A 300 -1.77 6.97 8.15
N ILE A 301 -0.66 7.68 8.35
CA ILE A 301 0.10 7.62 9.59
C ILE A 301 -0.72 8.26 10.72
N PRO A 302 -0.96 7.54 11.83
CA PRO A 302 -1.75 8.06 12.94
C PRO A 302 -1.04 9.25 13.61
N GLU A 303 -1.81 10.27 14.02
CA GLU A 303 -1.28 11.44 14.73
C GLU A 303 -0.60 11.05 16.06
N ASN A 304 -1.09 10.00 16.70
CA ASN A 304 -0.58 9.43 17.94
C ASN A 304 0.41 8.26 17.72
N LEU A 305 1.22 8.32 16.67
CA LEU A 305 2.18 7.26 16.32
C LEU A 305 3.10 6.90 17.50
N ALA A 306 3.59 7.90 18.24
CA ALA A 306 4.49 7.67 19.37
C ALA A 306 3.83 6.89 20.52
N ILE A 307 2.58 7.23 20.85
CA ILE A 307 1.80 6.54 21.89
C ILE A 307 1.56 5.09 21.44
N SER A 308 1.18 4.91 20.18
CA SER A 308 0.86 3.59 19.67
C SER A 308 2.10 2.69 19.54
N LEU A 309 3.28 3.28 19.25
CA LEU A 309 4.55 2.58 19.29
C LEU A 309 4.91 2.18 20.74
N GLN A 310 4.69 3.06 21.71
CA GLN A 310 4.93 2.77 23.12
C GLN A 310 4.03 1.63 23.61
N GLU A 311 2.74 1.63 23.25
CA GLU A 311 1.81 0.55 23.54
C GLU A 311 2.26 -0.77 22.90
N TYR A 312 2.70 -0.72 21.65
CA TYR A 312 3.24 -1.88 20.94
C TYR A 312 4.46 -2.46 21.66
N GLN A 313 5.40 -1.61 22.08
CA GLN A 313 6.62 -2.03 22.77
C GLN A 313 6.33 -2.58 24.18
N ALA A 314 5.28 -2.08 24.84
CA ALA A 314 4.87 -2.55 26.17
C ALA A 314 4.22 -3.95 26.13
N ASP A 315 3.46 -4.24 25.07
CA ASP A 315 2.82 -5.55 24.85
C ASP A 315 2.95 -5.99 23.39
N PRO A 316 4.15 -6.41 22.96
CA PRO A 316 4.37 -6.82 21.58
C PRO A 316 3.53 -8.05 21.23
N VAL A 317 3.19 -8.89 22.22
CA VAL A 317 2.38 -10.10 22.04
C VAL A 317 1.00 -9.75 21.52
N ARG A 318 0.34 -8.74 22.10
CA ARG A 318 -1.00 -8.29 21.66
C ARG A 318 -1.04 -7.89 20.20
N TYR A 319 0.00 -7.21 19.70
CA TYR A 319 0.05 -6.71 18.32
C TYR A 319 0.72 -7.67 17.33
N THR A 320 1.52 -8.64 17.79
CA THR A 320 2.15 -9.65 16.92
C THR A 320 1.33 -10.93 16.84
N HIS A 321 0.65 -11.34 17.90
CA HIS A 321 -0.03 -12.62 17.99
C HIS A 321 -1.55 -12.53 17.87
N GLY A 322 -2.13 -11.31 17.92
CA GLY A 322 -3.58 -11.13 17.99
C GLY A 322 -4.15 -11.82 19.24
N ASP A 323 -5.40 -12.27 19.17
CA ASP A 323 -6.03 -13.09 20.22
C ASP A 323 -5.55 -14.56 20.20
N GLY A 324 -4.52 -14.88 19.40
CA GLY A 324 -4.01 -16.22 19.18
C GLY A 324 -4.87 -17.07 18.24
N THR A 325 -6.02 -16.58 17.80
CA THR A 325 -6.92 -17.26 16.85
C THR A 325 -6.95 -16.56 15.50
N THR A 326 -6.87 -15.23 15.51
CA THR A 326 -6.92 -14.36 14.34
C THR A 326 -5.70 -13.44 14.30
N LEU A 327 -5.28 -13.09 13.08
CA LEU A 327 -4.30 -12.01 12.92
C LEU A 327 -4.96 -10.69 13.31
N PRO A 328 -4.21 -9.75 13.92
CA PRO A 328 -4.76 -8.46 14.30
C PRO A 328 -5.19 -7.68 13.04
N GLU A 329 -6.50 -7.62 12.82
CA GLU A 329 -7.14 -7.07 11.61
C GLU A 329 -6.84 -5.57 11.40
N GLN A 330 -6.29 -4.90 12.42
CA GLN A 330 -6.04 -3.46 12.47
C GLN A 330 -4.68 -3.10 13.04
N SER A 331 -3.63 -3.87 12.72
CA SER A 331 -2.29 -3.40 13.03
C SER A 331 -2.02 -2.09 12.29
N ILE A 332 -1.68 -1.05 13.05
CA ILE A 332 -1.20 0.25 12.54
C ILE A 332 0.24 0.18 12.00
N PHE A 333 0.93 -0.93 12.27
CA PHE A 333 2.28 -1.21 11.81
C PHE A 333 2.28 -2.44 10.93
N ASP A 334 3.04 -2.38 9.85
CA ASP A 334 3.52 -3.58 9.17
C ASP A 334 4.87 -4.00 9.76
N ARG A 335 5.05 -5.29 9.93
CA ARG A 335 6.32 -5.91 10.28
C ARG A 335 7.17 -6.09 9.03
N LEU A 336 8.42 -5.65 9.08
CA LEU A 336 9.40 -6.00 8.07
C LEU A 336 9.93 -7.41 8.38
N PRO A 337 9.77 -8.40 7.48
CA PRO A 337 10.24 -9.76 7.72
C PRO A 337 11.75 -9.89 7.50
N VAL A 338 12.38 -10.83 8.21
CA VAL A 338 13.72 -11.30 7.86
C VAL A 338 13.62 -12.18 6.62
N GLN A 339 14.64 -12.18 5.75
CA GLN A 339 14.63 -12.99 4.52
C GLN A 339 14.22 -14.46 4.74
N ASP A 340 14.69 -15.07 5.82
CA ASP A 340 14.44 -16.49 6.12
C ASP A 340 12.97 -16.77 6.50
N GLU A 341 12.24 -15.75 6.95
CA GLU A 341 10.81 -15.81 7.28
C GLU A 341 9.90 -15.70 6.05
N LEU A 342 10.43 -15.23 4.90
CA LEU A 342 9.64 -15.01 3.69
C LEU A 342 8.92 -16.28 3.24
N TYR A 343 9.60 -17.43 3.27
CA TYR A 343 8.98 -18.70 2.89
C TYR A 343 7.76 -19.02 3.76
N ASP A 344 7.90 -18.90 5.09
CA ASP A 344 6.84 -19.26 6.04
C ASP A 344 5.64 -18.30 5.91
N ILE A 345 5.88 -17.00 5.72
CA ILE A 345 4.83 -16.00 5.49
C ILE A 345 4.07 -16.29 4.19
N LEU A 346 4.81 -16.60 3.11
CA LEU A 346 4.23 -16.89 1.81
C LEU A 346 3.48 -18.23 1.82
N ALA A 347 4.01 -19.27 2.47
CA ALA A 347 3.34 -20.55 2.65
C ALA A 347 2.01 -20.38 3.40
N TYR A 348 2.00 -19.53 4.43
CA TYR A 348 0.77 -19.22 5.16
C TYR A 348 -0.25 -18.52 4.26
N ALA A 349 0.14 -17.47 3.54
CA ALA A 349 -0.77 -16.75 2.63
C ALA A 349 -1.26 -17.65 1.47
N HIS A 350 -0.43 -18.59 1.01
CA HIS A 350 -0.76 -19.51 -0.07
C HIS A 350 -1.54 -20.77 0.37
N ARG A 351 -1.87 -20.92 1.66
CA ARG A 351 -2.55 -22.11 2.21
C ARG A 351 -3.84 -22.54 1.49
N ALA A 352 -4.48 -21.63 0.75
CA ALA A 352 -5.69 -21.89 -0.03
C ALA A 352 -5.43 -21.96 -1.56
N HIS A 353 -4.17 -22.13 -1.99
CA HIS A 353 -3.77 -22.26 -3.40
C HIS A 353 -4.26 -21.11 -4.30
N LYS A 354 -4.34 -19.90 -3.74
CA LYS A 354 -4.75 -18.71 -4.48
C LYS A 354 -3.60 -18.19 -5.35
N ASN A 355 -3.95 -17.43 -6.39
CA ASN A 355 -2.96 -16.79 -7.26
C ASN A 355 -2.11 -15.73 -6.53
N SER A 356 -1.02 -15.31 -7.19
CA SER A 356 -0.02 -14.39 -6.63
C SER A 356 -0.57 -13.01 -6.26
N ASN A 357 -1.61 -12.51 -6.95
CA ASN A 357 -2.25 -11.24 -6.59
C ASN A 357 -2.96 -11.33 -5.24
N ILE A 358 -3.84 -12.32 -5.08
CA ILE A 358 -4.60 -12.48 -3.84
C ILE A 358 -3.67 -12.81 -2.67
N MET A 359 -2.64 -13.62 -2.92
CA MET A 359 -1.61 -13.94 -1.94
C MET A 359 -0.85 -12.68 -1.48
N THR A 360 -0.48 -11.78 -2.40
CA THR A 360 0.20 -10.52 -2.05
C THR A 360 -0.70 -9.61 -1.20
N ASP A 361 -1.98 -9.50 -1.56
CA ASP A 361 -2.95 -8.73 -0.77
C ASP A 361 -3.15 -9.32 0.62
N GLU A 362 -3.20 -10.65 0.73
CA GLU A 362 -3.33 -11.36 2.00
C GLU A 362 -2.10 -11.18 2.90
N VAL A 363 -0.89 -11.18 2.34
CA VAL A 363 0.34 -10.85 3.10
C VAL A 363 0.29 -9.42 3.62
N ARG A 364 -0.14 -8.46 2.79
CA ARG A 364 -0.29 -7.06 3.22
C ARG A 364 -1.33 -6.93 4.33
N GLN A 365 -2.49 -7.56 4.18
CA GLN A 365 -3.54 -7.57 5.22
C GLN A 365 -3.03 -8.17 6.53
N SER A 366 -2.18 -9.20 6.44
CA SER A 366 -1.56 -9.88 7.58
C SER A 366 -0.53 -9.07 8.35
N GLY A 367 -0.19 -7.85 7.92
CA GLY A 367 0.75 -7.01 8.65
C GLY A 367 2.20 -7.19 8.25
N PHE A 368 2.50 -7.60 7.01
CA PHE A 368 3.88 -7.73 6.54
C PHE A 368 4.19 -6.76 5.41
N ALA A 369 5.31 -6.04 5.56
CA ALA A 369 5.81 -5.12 4.56
C ALA A 369 6.83 -5.79 3.64
N HIS A 370 7.17 -5.11 2.53
CA HIS A 370 8.26 -5.46 1.60
C HIS A 370 8.18 -6.83 0.90
N ILE A 371 7.10 -7.58 1.09
CA ILE A 371 6.80 -8.75 0.27
C ILE A 371 6.08 -8.28 -1.00
N THR A 372 6.77 -8.40 -2.13
CA THR A 372 6.30 -7.90 -3.42
C THR A 372 5.61 -8.99 -4.25
N TRP A 373 4.80 -8.56 -5.22
CA TRP A 373 4.12 -9.50 -6.14
C TRP A 373 5.08 -10.49 -6.83
N PRO A 374 6.25 -10.09 -7.36
CA PRO A 374 7.21 -11.05 -7.93
C PRO A 374 7.65 -12.15 -6.97
N MET A 375 7.78 -11.85 -5.66
CA MET A 375 8.15 -12.86 -4.66
C MET A 375 7.03 -13.88 -4.46
N ALA A 376 5.78 -13.42 -4.38
CA ALA A 376 4.61 -14.29 -4.32
C ALA A 376 4.45 -15.11 -5.60
N ASP A 377 4.71 -14.53 -6.76
CA ASP A 377 4.64 -15.20 -8.05
C ASP A 377 5.69 -16.33 -8.20
N ILE A 378 6.93 -16.11 -7.75
CA ILE A 378 7.94 -17.17 -7.65
C ILE A 378 7.43 -18.32 -6.79
N PHE A 379 6.82 -18.01 -5.63
CA PHE A 379 6.28 -19.04 -4.73
C PHE A 379 5.16 -19.86 -5.40
N VAL A 380 4.19 -19.20 -6.03
CA VAL A 380 3.06 -19.86 -6.71
C VAL A 380 3.54 -20.73 -7.87
N ARG A 381 4.53 -20.28 -8.66
CA ARG A 381 5.09 -21.08 -9.77
C ARG A 381 5.84 -22.33 -9.31
N LEU A 382 6.41 -22.31 -8.11
CA LEU A 382 7.09 -23.47 -7.52
C LEU A 382 6.13 -24.40 -6.76
N CYS A 383 4.87 -24.03 -6.60
CA CYS A 383 3.88 -24.82 -5.88
C CYS A 383 3.47 -26.04 -6.71
N PRO A 384 3.62 -27.28 -6.21
CA PRO A 384 3.33 -28.49 -6.98
C PRO A 384 1.84 -28.65 -7.35
N VAL A 385 0.95 -27.97 -6.62
CA VAL A 385 -0.50 -27.97 -6.86
C VAL A 385 -0.90 -26.91 -7.90
N CYS A 386 -0.24 -25.74 -7.88
CA CYS A 386 -0.61 -24.59 -8.71
C CYS A 386 0.24 -24.44 -9.96
N ALA A 387 1.45 -24.98 -9.97
CA ALA A 387 2.29 -24.98 -11.15
C ALA A 387 1.49 -25.60 -12.29
N PRO A 388 1.43 -24.95 -13.47
CA PRO A 388 0.87 -25.61 -14.64
C PRO A 388 1.69 -26.89 -14.79
N ARG A 389 1.03 -28.04 -14.63
CA ARG A 389 1.59 -29.28 -15.16
C ARG A 389 1.80 -28.94 -16.61
N ASP A 390 3.05 -28.87 -17.05
CA ASP A 390 3.38 -28.73 -18.46
C ASP A 390 2.53 -29.77 -19.15
N SER A 391 1.42 -29.31 -19.73
CA SER A 391 0.38 -30.17 -20.23
C SER A 391 1.08 -31.02 -21.26
N ASP A 392 1.15 -32.30 -20.97
CA ASP A 392 1.95 -33.29 -21.68
C ASP A 392 1.81 -32.98 -23.18
N PRO A 393 2.88 -32.60 -23.89
CA PRO A 393 2.79 -32.15 -25.28
C PRO A 393 2.36 -33.26 -26.27
N GLY A 394 1.71 -34.32 -25.79
CA GLY A 394 1.42 -35.56 -26.50
C GLY A 394 -0.03 -35.83 -26.90
N GLU A 395 -1.00 -34.93 -26.68
CA GLU A 395 -2.41 -35.23 -26.97
C GLU A 395 -3.08 -34.16 -27.87
N SER A 396 -2.56 -33.94 -29.08
CA SER A 396 -3.31 -33.21 -30.14
C SER A 396 -2.76 -33.37 -31.56
N LEU A 397 -2.36 -34.58 -31.97
CA LEU A 397 -2.16 -34.90 -33.38
C LEU A 397 -2.57 -36.35 -33.65
N GLU A 398 -3.86 -36.65 -33.63
CA GLU A 398 -4.42 -37.77 -34.39
C GLU A 398 -5.95 -37.61 -34.45
N ASN A 399 -6.50 -37.73 -35.67
CA ASN A 399 -7.91 -37.70 -36.07
C ASN A 399 -8.47 -36.33 -36.52
N ASP A 400 -8.03 -35.92 -37.71
CA ASP A 400 -8.95 -35.44 -38.75
C ASP A 400 -8.50 -36.09 -40.07
N ASP A 401 -9.01 -37.30 -40.34
CA ASP A 401 -9.04 -37.98 -41.64
C ASP A 401 -10.49 -38.04 -42.14
#